data_AF-A0A6L7G767-F1
#
_entry.id   AF-A0A6L7G767-F1
#
_cell.length_a   1.000
_cell.length_b   1.000
_cell.length_c   1.000
_cell.angle_alpha   90.00
_cell.angle_beta   90.00
_cell.angle_gamma   90.00
#
_symmetry.space_group_name_H-M   'P 1'
#
loop_
_entity.id
_entity.type
_entity.pdbx_description
1 polymer ?
#
loop_
_entity_poly.entity_id
_entity_poly.type
_entity_poly.pdbx_seq_one_letter_code
_entity_poly.pdbx_strand_id
1 'polypeptide(L)'
;MDDRGPEAGNPFTVVPIEITISVGKARPLIRDLLKLTRDSVLPLDRRVEDPVELYVGDRLIARGELEELDGDQAGQLAVRLTEVVDFSGEL
;
A
#
# COMPACT_ATOMS: atom_id res chain seq x y z
N MET A 1 -32.02 -1.66 37.06
CA MET A 1 -31.55 -0.47 36.33
C MET A 1 -30.13 -0.79 35.93
N ASP A 2 -29.94 -1.27 34.70
CA ASP A 2 -28.63 -1.35 34.04
C ASP A 2 -28.90 -1.09 32.55
N ASP A 3 -29.03 0.20 32.24
CA ASP A 3 -29.14 0.71 30.87
C ASP A 3 -27.73 0.78 30.28
N ARG A 4 -27.25 -0.33 29.69
CA ARG A 4 -26.06 -0.32 28.84
C ARG A 4 -26.51 0.03 27.43
N GLY A 5 -26.58 1.34 27.15
CA GLY A 5 -26.79 1.86 25.80
C GLY A 5 -25.75 1.30 24.82
N PRO A 6 -26.08 1.20 23.52
CA PRO A 6 -25.19 0.61 22.53
C PRO A 6 -23.89 1.40 22.54
N GLU A 7 -22.75 0.72 22.70
CA GLU A 7 -21.45 1.32 22.43
C GLU A 7 -21.52 1.86 21.00
N ALA A 8 -21.64 3.18 20.87
CA ALA A 8 -21.62 3.84 19.58
C ALA A 8 -20.22 3.60 19.02
N GLY A 9 -20.06 2.50 18.29
CA GLY A 9 -18.83 2.13 17.63
C GLY A 9 -18.31 3.35 16.92
N ASN A 10 -17.06 3.71 17.20
CA ASN A 10 -16.46 4.95 16.74
C ASN A 10 -16.77 5.13 15.24
N PRO A 11 -17.48 6.20 14.82
CA PRO A 11 -17.99 6.34 13.45
C PRO A 11 -16.89 6.36 12.38
N PHE A 12 -15.63 6.55 12.81
CA PHE A 12 -14.46 6.43 11.95
C PHE A 12 -14.11 4.99 11.54
N THR A 13 -14.73 3.97 12.14
CA THR A 13 -14.53 2.55 11.79
C THR A 13 -15.08 2.17 10.41
N VAL A 14 -15.97 2.98 9.84
CA VAL A 14 -16.61 2.73 8.54
C VAL A 14 -16.16 3.68 7.44
N VAL A 15 -15.17 4.54 7.72
CA VAL A 15 -14.67 5.48 6.72
C VAL A 15 -13.77 4.72 5.73
N PRO A 16 -14.10 4.71 4.43
CA PRO A 16 -13.22 4.08 3.44
C PRO A 16 -11.92 4.88 3.32
N ILE A 17 -10.79 4.19 3.36
CA ILE A 17 -9.46 4.78 3.24
C ILE A 17 -8.79 4.19 2.00
N GLU A 18 -8.23 5.07 1.16
CA GLU A 18 -7.40 4.65 0.04
C GLU A 18 -5.98 4.33 0.54
N ILE A 19 -5.49 3.14 0.18
CA ILE A 19 -4.14 2.69 0.48
C ILE A 19 -3.36 2.58 -0.83
N THR A 20 -2.24 3.28 -0.92
CA THR A 20 -1.33 3.24 -2.05
C THR A 20 -0.19 2.26 -1.77
N ILE A 21 -0.11 1.21 -2.57
CA ILE A 21 0.99 0.25 -2.51
C ILE A 21 2.08 0.70 -3.48
N SER A 22 3.26 1.00 -2.96
CA SER A 22 4.43 1.41 -3.73
C SER A 22 5.42 0.24 -3.83
N VAL A 23 5.51 -0.36 -5.01
CA VAL A 23 6.47 -1.43 -5.33
C VAL A 23 7.90 -0.93 -5.54
N GLY A 24 8.07 0.33 -5.94
CA GLY A 24 9.38 0.92 -6.23
C GLY A 24 9.26 2.32 -6.81
N LYS A 25 10.39 3.03 -6.90
CA LYS A 25 10.44 4.40 -7.41
C LYS A 25 11.44 4.47 -8.57
N ALA A 26 11.03 5.08 -9.67
CA ALA A 26 11.96 5.44 -10.73
C ALA A 26 12.22 6.94 -10.70
N ARG A 27 13.49 7.33 -10.85
CA ARG A 27 13.92 8.74 -10.93
C ARG A 27 14.62 9.00 -12.28
N PRO A 28 13.90 8.94 -13.41
CA PRO A 28 14.49 9.26 -14.71
C PRO A 28 14.89 10.74 -14.76
N LEU A 29 15.88 11.06 -15.59
CA LEU A 29 16.17 12.46 -15.91
C LEU A 29 15.04 13.02 -16.78
N ILE A 30 14.82 14.34 -16.73
CA ILE A 30 13.81 15.01 -17.59
C ILE A 30 13.98 14.64 -19.07
N ARG A 31 15.23 14.50 -19.54
CA ARG A 31 15.52 14.10 -20.93
C ARG A 31 14.97 12.71 -21.28
N ASP A 32 14.97 11.78 -20.32
CA ASP A 32 14.54 10.40 -20.53
C ASP A 32 13.03 10.31 -20.39
N LEU A 33 12.44 11.09 -19.46
CA LEU A 33 10.99 11.26 -19.35
C LEU A 33 10.39 11.78 -20.67
N LEU A 34 11.01 12.78 -21.29
CA LEU A 34 10.57 13.32 -22.60
C LEU A 34 10.73 12.34 -23.76
N LYS A 35 11.58 11.32 -23.61
CA LYS A 35 11.79 10.25 -24.58
C LYS A 35 10.89 9.04 -24.33
N LEU A 36 10.14 8.99 -23.22
CA LEU A 36 9.21 7.91 -22.97
C LEU A 36 8.12 7.93 -24.05
N THR A 37 8.09 6.89 -24.85
CA THR A 37 7.06 6.62 -25.83
C THR A 37 6.26 5.40 -25.42
N ARG A 38 5.26 5.05 -26.23
CA ARG A 38 4.65 3.72 -26.16
C ARG A 38 5.75 2.65 -26.13
N ASP A 39 5.56 1.64 -25.29
CA ASP A 39 6.47 0.49 -25.13
C ASP A 39 7.81 0.80 -24.43
N SER A 40 7.99 2.00 -23.87
CA SER A 40 9.16 2.31 -23.04
C SER A 40 9.08 1.62 -21.69
N VAL A 41 10.14 0.88 -21.34
CA VAL A 41 10.27 0.21 -20.03
C VAL A 41 11.09 1.10 -19.10
N LEU A 42 10.50 1.45 -17.95
CA LEU A 42 11.19 2.23 -16.91
C LEU A 42 11.66 1.28 -15.80
N PRO A 43 12.98 1.04 -15.66
CA PRO A 43 13.48 0.23 -14.58
C PRO A 43 13.23 0.93 -13.23
N LEU A 44 12.68 0.20 -12.28
CA LEU A 44 12.55 0.64 -10.90
C LEU A 44 13.83 0.37 -10.12
N ASP A 45 13.97 1.01 -8.95
CA ASP A 45 15.08 0.80 -8.02
C ASP A 45 14.93 -0.46 -7.14
N ARG A 46 13.76 -1.10 -7.16
CA ARG A 46 13.42 -2.30 -6.37
C ARG A 46 13.21 -3.54 -7.22
N ARG A 47 13.49 -4.69 -6.61
CA ARG A 47 13.21 -6.03 -7.12
C ARG A 47 11.83 -6.50 -6.69
N VAL A 48 11.33 -7.55 -7.35
CA VAL A 48 10.05 -8.18 -7.03
C VAL A 48 10.07 -8.82 -5.63
N GLU A 49 11.24 -9.24 -5.18
CA GLU A 49 11.48 -9.85 -3.85
C GLU A 49 11.65 -8.79 -2.74
N ASP A 50 11.82 -7.51 -3.09
CA ASP A 50 11.99 -6.46 -2.09
C ASP A 50 10.64 -6.10 -1.45
N PRO A 51 10.62 -5.75 -0.15
CA PRO A 51 9.39 -5.38 0.51
C PRO A 51 8.78 -4.12 -0.13
N VAL A 52 7.47 -4.17 -0.37
CA VAL A 52 6.64 -3.06 -0.81
C VAL A 52 6.24 -2.20 0.37
N GLU A 53 6.01 -0.92 0.09
CA GLU A 53 5.59 0.05 1.11
C GLU A 53 4.11 0.40 0.91
N LEU A 54 3.35 0.41 2.00
CA LEU A 54 1.94 0.79 1.99
C LEU A 54 1.80 2.19 2.58
N TYR A 55 1.13 3.07 1.85
CA TYR A 55 0.91 4.45 2.22
C TYR A 55 -0.58 4.75 2.33
N VAL A 56 -0.96 5.58 3.29
CA VAL A 56 -2.27 6.23 3.35
C VAL A 56 -2.03 7.73 3.19
N GLY A 57 -2.46 8.28 2.06
CA GLY A 57 -2.00 9.60 1.62
C GLY A 57 -0.47 9.62 1.51
N ASP A 58 0.18 10.46 2.32
CA ASP A 58 1.65 10.62 2.33
C ASP A 58 2.35 9.83 3.46
N ARG A 59 1.60 9.11 4.31
CA ARG A 59 2.15 8.44 5.48
C ARG A 59 2.36 6.95 5.23
N LEU A 60 3.57 6.46 5.49
CA LEU A 60 3.88 5.03 5.48
C LEU A 60 3.16 4.34 6.64
N ILE A 61 2.33 3.34 6.32
CA ILE A 61 1.52 2.60 7.29
C ILE A 61 2.03 1.19 7.57
N ALA A 62 2.66 0.56 6.58
CA ALA A 62 3.12 -0.80 6.69
C ALA A 62 4.13 -1.10 5.59
N ARG A 63 4.83 -2.22 5.76
CA ARG A 63 5.63 -2.86 4.75
C ARG A 63 5.14 -4.29 4.58
N GLY A 64 5.29 -4.80 3.37
CA GLY A 64 4.88 -6.16 3.07
C GLY A 64 5.67 -6.75 1.93
N GLU A 65 5.49 -8.02 1.69
CA GLU A 65 6.05 -8.72 0.53
C GLU A 65 4.97 -8.83 -0.55
N LEU A 66 5.35 -8.63 -1.81
CA LEU A 66 4.47 -8.82 -2.94
C LEU A 66 4.34 -10.33 -3.21
N GLU A 67 3.12 -10.84 -3.25
CA GLU A 67 2.82 -12.23 -3.49
C GLU A 67 1.81 -12.33 -4.65
N GLU A 68 1.95 -13.36 -5.49
CA GLU A 68 0.93 -13.67 -6.49
C GLU A 68 -0.07 -14.64 -5.85
N LEU A 69 -1.37 -14.34 -5.99
CA LEU A 69 -2.40 -15.25 -5.48
C LEU A 69 -2.44 -16.54 -6.32
N ASP A 70 -2.79 -17.65 -5.67
CA ASP A 70 -2.97 -18.95 -6.31
C ASP A 70 -4.45 -19.24 -6.65
N GLY A 71 -4.69 -20.28 -7.46
CA GLY A 71 -6.02 -20.84 -7.73
C GLY A 71 -6.85 -20.01 -8.71
N ASP A 72 -8.14 -19.81 -8.41
CA ASP A 72 -9.06 -19.05 -9.26
C ASP A 72 -8.72 -17.55 -9.34
N GLN A 73 -7.82 -17.07 -8.48
CA GLN A 73 -7.34 -15.68 -8.46
C GLN A 73 -5.90 -15.55 -8.99
N ALA A 74 -5.39 -16.60 -9.65
CA ALA A 74 -4.06 -16.61 -10.26
C ALA A 74 -3.82 -15.39 -11.16
N GLY A 75 -2.67 -14.73 -10.98
CA GLY A 75 -2.30 -13.49 -11.66
C GLY A 75 -2.66 -12.19 -10.92
N GLN A 76 -3.31 -12.27 -9.76
CA GLN A 76 -3.57 -11.09 -8.94
C GLN A 76 -2.41 -10.82 -7.98
N LEU A 77 -2.02 -9.54 -7.92
CA LEU A 77 -1.03 -9.05 -6.97
C LEU A 77 -1.66 -8.92 -5.58
N ALA A 78 -1.12 -9.63 -4.61
CA ALA A 78 -1.42 -9.49 -3.20
C ALA A 78 -0.20 -8.97 -2.44
N VAL A 79 -0.45 -8.43 -1.24
CA VAL A 79 0.61 -7.96 -0.36
C VAL A 79 0.44 -8.63 0.99
N ARG A 80 1.48 -9.36 1.40
CA ARG A 80 1.56 -9.95 2.73
C ARG A 80 2.26 -8.97 3.65
N LEU A 81 1.54 -8.42 4.63
CA LEU A 81 2.11 -7.48 5.59
C LEU A 81 3.21 -8.16 6.41
N THR A 82 4.41 -7.60 6.41
CA THR A 82 5.56 -8.06 7.20
C THR A 82 5.74 -7.19 8.43
N GLU A 83 5.55 -5.89 8.30
CA GLU A 83 5.67 -4.92 9.38
C GLU A 83 4.49 -3.94 9.30
N VAL A 84 3.79 -3.74 10.41
CA VAL A 84 2.78 -2.68 10.52
C VAL A 84 3.37 -1.59 11.38
N VAL A 85 3.39 -0.37 10.87
CA VAL A 85 3.79 0.80 11.66
C VAL A 85 2.71 0.99 12.71
N ASP A 86 3.08 1.01 13.97
CA ASP A 86 2.12 1.18 15.05
C ASP A 86 1.58 2.63 15.01
N PHE A 87 0.26 2.74 14.93
CA PHE A 87 -0.47 4.01 14.94
C PHE A 87 -1.03 4.32 16.32
N SER A 88 -0.42 3.79 17.39
CA SER A 88 -0.63 4.27 18.76
C SER A 88 -0.10 5.71 18.91
N GLY A 89 -0.79 6.63 18.23
CA GLY A 89 -0.63 8.05 18.40
C GLY A 89 -1.19 8.42 19.76
N GLU A 90 -0.33 9.06 20.55
CA GLU A 90 -0.69 10.10 21.49
C GLU A 90 -1.73 11.03 20.85
N LEU A 91 -3.00 10.80 21.17
CA LEU A 91 -4.12 11.71 20.96
C LEU A 91 -4.79 11.96 22.31
#